data_AF-A0A948E156-F1
#
_entry.id   AF-A0A948E156-F1
#
_cell.length_a   1.000
_cell.length_b   1.000
_cell.length_c   1.000
_cell.angle_alpha   90.00
_cell.angle_beta   90.00
_cell.angle_gamma   90.00
#
_symmetry.space_group_name_H-M   'P 1'
#
loop_
_entity.id
_entity.type
_entity.pdbx_description
1 polymer ?
#
loop_
_entity_poly.entity_id
_entity_poly.type
_entity_poly.pdbx_seq_one_letter_code
_entity_poly.pdbx_strand_id
1 'polypeptide(L)'
;MILSNWRSTARISEVPENLKKIYEGATIHADRALLKNKKSLELPWFPASTELTPSIRCCRNGKPAKCTPGGRDDLSYNPELWETDAWKDLKFLLDNPHLFRYQFENTSTDKMNSFSAKALWEPQCDGKSVTYSRSGVLRGNRVHSYPGIKKTSY
;
A
#
# COMPACT_ATOMS: atom_id res chain seq x y z
N MET A 1 -13.71 21.98 24.51
CA MET A 1 -12.65 22.05 23.48
C MET A 1 -12.94 20.97 22.43
N ILE A 2 -13.71 21.29 21.38
CA ILE A 2 -14.19 20.35 20.35
C ILE A 2 -13.70 20.84 18.98
N LEU A 3 -12.44 20.57 18.63
CA LEU A 3 -11.86 20.95 17.32
C LEU A 3 -10.88 19.91 16.74
N SER A 4 -10.91 18.66 17.21
CA SER A 4 -9.88 17.65 16.87
C SER A 4 -10.26 16.66 15.76
N ASN A 5 -11.51 16.59 15.30
CA ASN A 5 -11.93 15.49 14.41
C ASN A 5 -11.88 15.80 12.90
N TRP A 6 -12.02 17.06 12.47
CA TRP A 6 -12.06 17.43 11.04
C TRP A 6 -10.67 17.46 10.38
N ARG A 7 -9.63 17.87 11.12
CA ARG A 7 -8.24 17.88 10.60
C ARG A 7 -7.70 16.47 10.37
N SER A 8 -8.17 15.51 11.16
CA SER A 8 -7.80 14.10 11.06
C SER A 8 -8.47 13.45 9.85
N THR A 9 -9.73 13.74 9.58
CA THR A 9 -10.49 13.16 8.45
C THR A 9 -10.00 13.65 7.09
N ALA A 10 -9.68 14.95 6.94
CA ALA A 10 -9.14 15.49 5.69
C ALA A 10 -7.76 14.94 5.32
N ARG A 11 -6.98 14.48 6.31
CA ARG A 11 -5.62 13.95 6.10
C ARG A 11 -5.59 12.47 5.68
N ILE A 12 -6.67 11.72 5.90
CA ILE A 12 -6.73 10.27 5.65
C ILE A 12 -7.44 9.97 4.31
N SER A 13 -7.88 10.98 3.56
CA SER A 13 -8.67 10.81 2.33
C SER A 13 -7.94 10.05 1.22
N GLU A 14 -6.60 10.05 1.19
CA GLU A 14 -5.83 9.28 0.20
C GLU A 14 -5.77 7.78 0.49
N VAL A 15 -6.03 7.35 1.73
CA VAL A 15 -5.88 5.94 2.12
C VAL A 15 -6.88 5.03 1.42
N PRO A 16 -8.21 5.31 1.44
CA PRO A 16 -9.16 4.40 0.81
C PRO A 16 -8.92 4.23 -0.68
N GLU A 17 -8.61 5.31 -1.38
CA GLU A 17 -8.39 5.32 -2.82
C GLU A 17 -7.09 4.58 -3.19
N ASN A 18 -5.98 4.88 -2.53
CA ASN A 18 -4.70 4.25 -2.85
C ASN A 18 -4.68 2.77 -2.45
N LEU A 19 -5.23 2.39 -1.30
CA LEU A 19 -5.38 0.97 -0.94
C LEU A 19 -6.33 0.22 -1.87
N LYS A 20 -7.37 0.89 -2.41
CA LYS A 20 -8.24 0.30 -3.43
C LYS A 20 -7.47 0.04 -4.73
N LYS A 21 -6.71 1.01 -5.22
CA LYS A 21 -5.88 0.85 -6.44
C LYS A 21 -4.89 -0.31 -6.31
N ILE A 22 -4.17 -0.40 -5.19
CA ILE A 22 -3.22 -1.51 -4.94
C ILE A 22 -3.96 -2.86 -4.91
N TYR A 23 -5.10 -2.93 -4.23
CA TYR A 23 -5.92 -4.16 -4.18
C TYR A 23 -6.44 -4.59 -5.56
N GLU A 24 -6.93 -3.64 -6.36
CA GLU A 24 -7.40 -3.90 -7.72
C GLU A 24 -6.25 -4.33 -8.63
N GLY A 25 -5.07 -3.72 -8.49
CA GLY A 25 -3.84 -4.16 -9.15
C GLY A 25 -3.49 -5.62 -8.87
N ALA A 26 -3.48 -6.01 -7.60
CA ALA A 26 -3.25 -7.39 -7.18
C ALA A 26 -4.31 -8.36 -7.71
N THR A 27 -5.57 -7.93 -7.78
CA THR A 27 -6.67 -8.73 -8.35
C THR A 27 -6.47 -8.96 -9.85
N ILE A 28 -6.17 -7.89 -10.59
CA ILE A 28 -5.89 -7.96 -12.03
C ILE A 28 -4.67 -8.84 -12.31
N HIS A 29 -3.64 -8.78 -11.46
CA HIS A 29 -2.47 -9.65 -11.57
C HIS A 29 -2.86 -11.12 -11.43
N ALA A 30 -3.63 -11.47 -10.38
CA ALA A 30 -4.11 -12.83 -10.15
C ALA A 30 -4.99 -13.34 -11.31
N ASP A 31 -5.89 -12.52 -11.83
CA ASP A 31 -6.74 -12.87 -12.97
C ASP A 31 -5.90 -13.17 -14.22
N ARG A 32 -4.84 -12.40 -14.49
CA ARG A 32 -3.91 -12.69 -15.59
C ARG A 32 -3.13 -13.97 -15.37
N ALA A 33 -2.69 -14.24 -14.15
CA ALA A 33 -1.99 -15.47 -13.81
C ALA A 33 -2.90 -16.70 -14.06
N LEU A 34 -4.17 -16.63 -13.65
CA LEU A 34 -5.18 -17.66 -13.90
C LEU A 34 -5.43 -17.89 -15.40
N LEU A 35 -5.43 -16.84 -16.22
CA LEU A 35 -5.63 -16.97 -17.67
C LEU A 35 -4.43 -17.60 -18.38
N LYS A 36 -3.21 -17.22 -18.00
CA LYS A 36 -1.97 -17.73 -18.61
C LYS A 36 -1.72 -19.20 -18.25
N ASN A 37 -2.03 -19.59 -17.01
CA ASN A 37 -1.63 -20.87 -16.45
C ASN A 37 -2.79 -21.85 -16.24
N LYS A 38 -3.58 -22.13 -17.29
CA LYS A 38 -4.62 -23.18 -17.21
C LYS A 38 -4.07 -24.57 -16.86
N LYS A 39 -2.75 -24.79 -16.91
CA LYS A 39 -2.11 -26.12 -16.75
C LYS A 39 -1.00 -26.21 -15.68
N SER A 40 -0.53 -25.11 -15.07
CA SER A 40 0.48 -25.19 -14.01
C SER A 40 0.10 -24.36 -12.78
N LEU A 41 0.26 -24.97 -11.61
CA LEU A 41 0.01 -24.40 -10.29
C LEU A 41 1.18 -23.54 -9.76
N GLU A 42 2.18 -23.24 -10.61
CA GLU A 42 3.54 -22.89 -10.15
C GLU A 42 3.93 -21.42 -10.30
N LEU A 43 2.99 -20.49 -10.50
CA LEU A 43 3.34 -19.05 -10.51
C LEU A 43 2.80 -18.32 -9.29
N PRO A 44 3.52 -17.30 -8.78
CA PRO A 44 3.01 -16.49 -7.70
C PRO A 44 1.73 -15.79 -8.18
N TRP A 45 0.64 -16.07 -7.48
CA TRP A 45 -0.69 -15.53 -7.80
C TRP A 45 -0.76 -14.00 -7.59
N PHE A 46 0.16 -13.47 -6.80
CA PHE A 46 0.29 -12.05 -6.49
C PHE A 46 1.71 -11.57 -6.74
N PRO A 47 1.92 -10.26 -6.95
CA PRO A 47 3.26 -9.67 -7.09
C PRO A 47 4.17 -9.96 -5.90
N ALA A 48 5.48 -9.74 -6.05
CA ALA A 48 6.41 -9.84 -4.93
C ALA A 48 6.10 -8.78 -3.85
N SER A 49 6.50 -9.05 -2.61
CA SER A 49 6.43 -8.05 -1.54
C SER A 49 7.31 -6.85 -1.84
N THR A 50 6.91 -5.68 -1.35
CA THR A 50 7.68 -4.44 -1.44
C THR A 50 8.23 -4.06 -0.08
N GLU A 51 9.31 -3.30 -0.09
CA GLU A 51 9.69 -2.49 1.06
C GLU A 51 8.70 -1.33 1.26
N LEU A 52 8.77 -0.71 2.43
CA LEU A 52 8.01 0.51 2.70
C LEU A 52 8.45 1.62 1.75
N THR A 53 7.51 2.11 0.94
CA THR A 53 7.78 3.04 -0.15
C THR A 53 7.02 4.37 0.04
N PRO A 54 7.71 5.52 0.08
CA PRO A 54 9.16 5.63 0.29
C PRO A 54 9.55 5.17 1.70
N SER A 55 10.84 4.86 1.92
CA SER A 55 11.35 4.44 3.23
C SER A 55 11.51 5.62 4.21
N ILE A 56 11.75 6.83 3.69
CA ILE A 56 11.84 8.07 4.47
C ILE A 56 10.54 8.33 5.24
N ARG A 57 10.63 8.98 6.40
CA ARG A 57 9.45 9.36 7.18
C ARG A 57 8.87 10.66 6.63
N CYS A 58 7.55 10.72 6.42
CA CYS A 58 6.85 11.93 5.96
C CYS A 58 6.62 12.90 7.14
N CYS A 59 7.72 13.40 7.69
CA CYS A 59 7.77 14.18 8.94
C CYS A 59 8.83 15.27 8.87
N ARG A 60 8.45 16.51 9.15
CA ARG A 60 9.37 17.66 9.23
C ARG A 60 9.16 18.41 10.53
N ASN A 61 10.25 18.65 11.26
CA ASN A 61 10.24 19.37 12.55
C ASN A 61 9.20 18.82 13.55
N GLY A 62 9.13 17.48 13.66
CA GLY A 62 8.19 16.79 14.57
C GLY A 62 6.72 16.91 14.17
N LYS A 63 6.41 17.30 12.92
CA LYS A 63 5.04 17.42 12.41
C LYS A 63 4.87 16.63 11.12
N PRO A 64 3.69 16.00 10.91
CA PRO A 64 3.40 15.34 9.64
C PRO A 64 3.51 16.33 8.49
N ALA A 65 4.25 15.94 7.47
CA ALA A 65 4.45 16.71 6.25
C ALA A 65 4.44 15.73 5.07
N LYS A 66 4.17 16.22 3.86
CA LYS A 66 4.06 15.33 2.69
C LYS A 66 5.43 14.88 2.22
N CYS A 67 5.57 13.60 1.94
CA CYS A 67 6.68 13.10 1.12
C CYS A 67 6.47 13.55 -0.33
N THR A 68 7.53 14.02 -0.99
CA THR A 68 7.46 14.62 -2.32
C THR A 68 8.32 13.84 -3.33
N PRO A 69 7.72 13.07 -4.26
CA PRO A 69 8.51 12.43 -5.31
C PRO A 69 9.22 13.48 -6.17
N GLY A 70 10.54 13.32 -6.39
CA GLY A 70 11.35 14.19 -7.26
C GLY A 70 11.58 15.62 -6.74
N GLY A 71 11.25 15.90 -5.47
CA GLY A 71 11.51 17.20 -4.87
C GLY A 71 13.00 17.43 -4.54
N ARG A 72 13.29 18.57 -3.90
CA ARG A 72 14.67 19.01 -3.56
C ARG A 72 14.90 19.19 -2.06
N ASP A 73 14.00 18.67 -1.23
CA ASP A 73 14.03 18.85 0.22
C ASP A 73 14.22 17.52 0.96
N ASP A 74 14.29 17.59 2.29
CA ASP A 74 14.47 16.45 3.19
C ASP A 74 13.30 15.45 3.20
N LEU A 75 12.16 15.81 2.59
CA LEU A 75 11.00 14.93 2.42
C LEU A 75 10.91 14.38 0.99
N SER A 76 11.91 14.67 0.17
CA SER A 76 11.93 14.26 -1.22
C SER A 76 12.53 12.87 -1.38
N TYR A 77 12.02 12.11 -2.35
CA TYR A 77 12.50 10.77 -2.65
C TYR A 77 12.55 10.52 -4.16
N ASN A 78 13.33 9.52 -4.59
CA ASN A 78 13.41 9.14 -6.00
C ASN A 78 12.06 8.54 -6.46
N PRO A 79 11.34 9.14 -7.45
CA PRO A 79 10.08 8.59 -7.93
C PRO A 79 10.20 7.18 -8.52
N GLU A 80 11.39 6.78 -9.01
CA GLU A 80 11.63 5.43 -9.54
C GLU A 80 11.45 4.33 -8.50
N LEU A 81 11.35 4.66 -7.20
CA LEU A 81 10.98 3.69 -6.16
C LEU A 81 9.59 3.06 -6.42
N TRP A 82 8.70 3.74 -7.15
CA TRP A 82 7.40 3.21 -7.58
C TRP A 82 7.47 2.42 -8.89
N GLU A 83 8.64 2.36 -9.53
CA GLU A 83 8.84 1.69 -10.81
C GLU A 83 9.49 0.32 -10.69
N THR A 84 9.56 -0.24 -9.47
CA THR A 84 9.98 -1.62 -9.27
C THR A 84 8.95 -2.58 -9.88
N ASP A 85 9.38 -3.79 -10.24
CA ASP A 85 8.51 -4.79 -10.87
C ASP A 85 7.24 -5.05 -10.04
N ALA A 86 7.37 -5.13 -8.71
CA ALA A 86 6.24 -5.32 -7.81
C ALA A 86 5.20 -4.19 -7.91
N TRP A 87 5.63 -2.91 -7.92
CA TRP A 87 4.71 -1.78 -8.05
C TRP A 87 4.11 -1.67 -9.47
N LYS A 88 4.90 -1.98 -10.51
CA LYS A 88 4.45 -2.05 -11.90
C LYS A 88 3.40 -3.14 -12.10
N ASP A 89 3.60 -4.32 -11.52
CA ASP A 89 2.65 -5.43 -11.57
C ASP A 89 1.33 -5.07 -10.88
N LEU A 90 1.40 -4.29 -9.79
CA LEU A 90 0.24 -3.71 -9.11
C LEU A 90 -0.39 -2.53 -9.87
N LYS A 91 0.23 -2.05 -10.94
CA LYS A 91 -0.18 -0.84 -11.66
C LYS A 91 -0.38 0.36 -10.74
N PHE A 92 0.46 0.47 -9.72
CA PHE A 92 0.37 1.51 -8.71
C PHE A 92 1.60 2.39 -8.75
N LEU A 93 1.39 3.70 -8.75
CA LEU A 93 2.45 4.70 -8.69
C LEU A 93 1.93 5.91 -7.90
N LEU A 94 2.82 6.61 -7.21
CA LEU A 94 2.54 7.93 -6.65
C LEU A 94 3.55 8.94 -7.18
N ASP A 95 3.06 9.88 -7.98
CA ASP A 95 3.79 11.00 -8.57
C ASP A 95 3.49 12.34 -7.89
N ASN A 96 2.55 12.36 -6.94
CA ASN A 96 2.11 13.55 -6.24
C ASN A 96 2.50 13.52 -4.76
N PRO A 97 2.69 14.68 -4.10
CA PRO A 97 2.96 14.75 -2.67
C PRO A 97 1.88 14.07 -1.81
N HIS A 98 2.30 13.11 -0.99
CA HIS A 98 1.42 12.23 -0.20
C HIS A 98 1.84 12.18 1.28
N LEU A 99 0.93 11.80 2.17
CA LEU A 99 1.19 11.70 3.63
C LEU A 99 1.56 10.28 4.06
N PHE A 100 1.06 9.28 3.33
CA PHE A 100 1.22 7.87 3.66
C PHE A 100 2.38 7.25 2.90
N ARG A 101 2.98 6.25 3.52
CA ARG A 101 3.94 5.34 2.87
C ARG A 101 3.23 4.03 2.64
N TYR A 102 3.52 3.37 1.53
CA TYR A 102 2.79 2.17 1.13
C TYR A 102 3.70 0.96 1.09
N GLN A 103 3.10 -0.19 1.37
CA GLN A 103 3.77 -1.48 1.32
C GLN A 103 2.79 -2.51 0.78
N PHE A 104 3.25 -3.36 -0.13
CA PHE A 104 2.54 -4.55 -0.53
C PHE A 104 3.23 -5.77 0.06
N GLU A 105 2.48 -6.63 0.74
CA GLU A 105 2.99 -7.89 1.27
C GLU A 105 2.30 -9.04 0.57
N ASN A 106 3.07 -9.85 -0.16
CA ASN A 106 2.64 -11.15 -0.58
C ASN A 106 2.74 -12.11 0.61
N THR A 107 1.59 -12.48 1.15
CA THR A 107 1.47 -13.38 2.30
C THR A 107 1.09 -14.78 1.86
N SER A 108 1.41 -15.13 0.60
CA SER A 108 1.12 -16.45 0.06
C SER A 108 2.02 -17.51 0.69
N THR A 109 1.45 -18.68 0.89
CA THR A 109 2.09 -19.91 1.39
C THR A 109 1.64 -21.05 0.50
N ASP A 110 2.25 -22.23 0.63
CA ASP A 110 1.86 -23.44 -0.12
C ASP A 110 0.38 -23.81 0.01
N LYS A 111 -0.29 -23.34 1.07
CA LYS A 111 -1.70 -23.65 1.38
C LYS A 111 -2.67 -22.50 1.12
N MET A 112 -2.16 -21.28 0.96
CA MET A 112 -3.01 -20.10 0.90
C MET A 112 -2.35 -19.01 0.07
N ASN A 113 -3.02 -18.60 -0.99
CA ASN A 113 -2.61 -17.47 -1.82
C ASN A 113 -3.28 -16.21 -1.28
N SER A 114 -2.50 -15.29 -0.70
CA SER A 114 -3.04 -14.09 -0.07
C SER A 114 -2.06 -12.92 -0.13
N PHE A 115 -2.58 -11.72 0.10
CA PHE A 115 -1.78 -10.51 0.18
C PHE A 115 -2.36 -9.48 1.15
N SER A 116 -1.53 -8.49 1.50
CA SER A 116 -1.91 -7.33 2.30
C SER A 116 -1.32 -6.06 1.70
N ALA A 117 -2.16 -5.12 1.29
CA ALA A 117 -1.77 -3.75 0.96
C ALA A 117 -1.84 -2.90 2.23
N LYS A 118 -0.77 -2.16 2.55
CA LYS A 118 -0.65 -1.34 3.76
C LYS A 118 -0.36 0.11 3.41
N ALA A 119 -0.90 1.02 4.20
CA ALA A 119 -0.63 2.44 4.20
C ALA A 119 -0.24 2.87 5.62
N LEU A 120 0.98 3.34 5.80
CA LEU A 120 1.57 3.69 7.08
C LEU A 120 1.72 5.20 7.19
N TRP A 121 1.32 5.74 8.33
CA TRP A 121 1.44 7.17 8.63
C TRP A 121 1.81 7.39 10.09
N GLU A 122 2.58 8.44 10.35
CA GLU A 122 2.99 8.82 11.70
C GLU A 122 2.35 10.17 12.08
N PRO A 123 1.22 10.16 12.81
CA PRO A 123 0.45 11.38 13.06
C PRO A 123 1.15 12.39 13.96
N GLN A 124 2.08 11.91 14.78
CA GLN A 124 2.79 12.71 15.77
C GLN A 124 4.30 12.80 15.49
N CYS A 125 4.78 12.08 14.47
CA CYS A 125 6.20 12.04 14.11
C CYS A 125 7.14 11.65 15.26
N ASP A 126 6.64 10.89 16.23
CA ASP A 126 7.35 10.38 17.42
C ASP A 126 7.83 8.93 17.26
N GLY A 127 7.73 8.39 16.03
CA GLY A 127 8.08 7.00 15.71
C GLY A 127 6.90 6.03 15.81
N LYS A 128 5.75 6.48 16.35
CA LYS A 128 4.53 5.68 16.39
C LYS A 128 3.76 5.81 15.10
N SER A 129 3.44 4.66 14.51
CA SER A 129 2.75 4.60 13.22
C SER A 129 1.34 4.04 13.37
N VAL A 130 0.46 4.61 12.58
CA VAL A 130 -0.87 4.09 12.30
C VAL A 130 -0.79 3.42 10.94
N THR A 131 -1.17 2.14 10.92
CA THR A 131 -1.23 1.34 9.71
C THR A 131 -2.66 1.08 9.32
N TYR A 132 -3.00 1.43 8.08
CA TYR A 132 -4.23 1.02 7.44
C TYR A 132 -3.92 -0.13 6.49
N SER A 133 -4.75 -1.16 6.45
CA SER A 133 -4.52 -2.29 5.56
C SER A 133 -5.79 -2.77 4.87
N ARG A 134 -5.61 -3.27 3.64
CA ARG A 134 -6.62 -3.97 2.87
C ARG A 134 -6.00 -5.25 2.34
N SER A 135 -6.65 -6.38 2.61
CA SER A 135 -6.10 -7.70 2.31
C SER A 135 -7.01 -8.48 1.37
N GLY A 136 -6.41 -9.38 0.59
CA GLY A 136 -7.11 -10.28 -0.32
C GLY A 136 -6.63 -11.73 -0.19
N VAL A 137 -7.51 -12.67 -0.53
CA VAL A 137 -7.20 -14.10 -0.62
C VAL A 137 -7.78 -14.66 -1.91
N LEU A 138 -6.98 -15.38 -2.68
CA LEU A 138 -7.44 -16.10 -3.85
C LEU A 138 -8.10 -17.41 -3.38
N ARG A 139 -9.38 -17.60 -3.70
CA ARG A 139 -10.13 -18.83 -3.44
C ARG A 139 -10.80 -19.28 -4.73
N GLY A 140 -10.51 -20.51 -5.16
CA GLY A 140 -10.83 -20.94 -6.52
C GLY A 140 -10.18 -19.99 -7.53
N ASN A 141 -11.00 -19.40 -8.41
CA ASN A 141 -10.52 -18.52 -9.48
C ASN A 141 -10.86 -17.04 -9.24
N ARG A 142 -11.05 -16.63 -7.97
CA ARG A 142 -11.39 -15.25 -7.64
C ARG A 142 -10.72 -14.77 -6.37
N VAL A 143 -10.28 -13.51 -6.39
CA VAL A 143 -9.81 -12.82 -5.19
C VAL A 143 -11.00 -12.36 -4.35
N HIS A 144 -11.03 -12.78 -3.09
CA HIS A 144 -11.98 -12.31 -2.09
C HIS A 144 -11.31 -11.26 -1.20
N SER A 145 -12.03 -10.17 -0.92
CA SER A 145 -11.57 -9.16 0.03
C SER A 145 -11.86 -9.60 1.47
N TYR A 146 -10.93 -9.35 2.38
CA TYR A 146 -11.28 -9.27 3.80
C TYR A 146 -12.15 -8.03 4.07
N PRO A 147 -12.95 -8.02 5.16
CA PRO A 147 -13.86 -6.91 5.43
C PRO A 147 -13.12 -5.58 5.64
N GLY A 148 -13.42 -4.62 4.77
CA GLY A 148 -13.04 -3.21 4.91
C GLY A 148 -11.53 -2.94 4.97
N ILE A 149 -11.20 -1.69 5.29
CA ILE A 149 -9.85 -1.27 5.65
C ILE A 149 -9.71 -1.45 7.16
N LYS A 150 -8.70 -2.22 7.58
CA LYS A 150 -8.36 -2.39 8.99
C LYS A 150 -7.39 -1.29 9.41
N LYS A 151 -7.54 -0.79 10.64
CA LYS A 151 -6.63 0.20 11.25
C LYS A 151 -5.95 -0.42 12.47
N THR A 152 -4.63 -0.33 12.54
CA THR A 152 -3.82 -0.73 13.69
C THR A 152 -2.93 0.43 14.11
N SER A 153 -2.71 0.61 15.41
CA SER A 153 -1.81 1.63 15.96
C SER A 153 -0.74 0.93 16.79
N TYR A 154 0.52 1.35 16.64
CA TYR A 154 1.68 0.85 17.39
C TYR A 154 2.34 1.99 18.16
#